data_AF-A0A2S9CYV6-F1
#
_entry.id   AF-A0A2S9CYV6-F1
#
_cell.length_a   1.000
_cell.length_b   1.000
_cell.length_c   1.000
_cell.angle_alpha   90.00
_cell.angle_beta   90.00
_cell.angle_gamma   90.00
#
_symmetry.space_group_name_H-M   'P 1'
#
loop_
_entity.id
_entity.type
_entity.pdbx_description
1 polymer ?
#
loop_
_entity_poly.entity_id
_entity_poly.type
_entity_poly.pdbx_seq_one_letter_code
_entity_poly.pdbx_strand_id
1 'polypeptide(L)'
;MFFIYNIVVLCLIVVLLFAYIRCQKKKDIIRQKEFEANALKEKLNNSYDCIIELVKKNDPNFLNKFQEAYPNFIKKLLAINSNLSKSDLIFCAMIWLGLSSKEIAQYTFVEHRSVQNKKHRLRKKLNISSDVDLYLFFKNLSEH
;
A
#
# COMPACT_ATOMS: atom_id res chain seq x y z
N MET A 1 44.60 -48.47 -13.41
CA MET A 1 43.91 -47.84 -12.25
C MET A 1 44.13 -46.33 -12.17
N PHE A 2 45.36 -45.81 -12.28
CA PHE A 2 45.65 -44.37 -12.13
C PHE A 2 44.92 -43.45 -13.14
N PHE A 3 44.81 -43.87 -14.40
CA PHE A 3 44.06 -43.12 -15.43
C PHE A 3 42.56 -43.02 -15.12
N ILE A 4 41.96 -44.10 -14.62
CA ILE A 4 40.53 -44.13 -14.26
C ILE A 4 40.27 -43.19 -13.07
N TYR A 5 41.15 -43.19 -12.07
CA TYR A 5 41.07 -42.27 -10.93
C TYR A 5 41.13 -40.80 -11.38
N ASN A 6 42.07 -40.43 -12.25
CA ASN A 6 42.18 -39.07 -12.77
C ASN A 6 40.96 -38.64 -13.58
N ILE A 7 40.39 -39.54 -14.38
CA ILE A 7 39.14 -39.28 -15.12
C ILE A 7 37.98 -39.03 -14.16
N VAL A 8 37.83 -39.86 -13.12
CA VAL A 8 36.78 -39.70 -12.10
C VAL A 8 36.93 -38.38 -11.35
N VAL A 9 38.16 -38.02 -10.95
CA VAL A 9 38.45 -36.75 -10.28
C VAL A 9 38.12 -35.55 -11.19
N LEU A 10 38.49 -35.61 -12.47
CA LEU A 10 38.18 -34.57 -13.44
C LEU A 10 36.67 -34.40 -13.62
N CYS A 11 35.92 -35.50 -13.75
CA CYS A 11 34.46 -35.47 -13.86
C CYS A 11 33.81 -34.84 -12.62
N LEU A 12 34.29 -35.15 -11.41
CA LEU A 12 33.78 -34.55 -10.17
C LEU A 12 34.03 -33.02 -10.14
N ILE A 13 35.21 -32.58 -10.55
CA ILE A 13 35.55 -31.15 -10.64
C ILE A 13 34.63 -30.44 -11.63
N VAL A 14 34.38 -31.03 -12.81
CA VAL A 14 33.48 -30.46 -13.83
C VAL A 14 32.05 -30.34 -13.31
N VAL A 15 31.55 -31.35 -12.60
CA VAL A 15 30.20 -31.33 -12.00
C VAL A 15 30.09 -30.23 -10.93
N LEU A 16 31.10 -30.06 -10.09
CA LEU A 16 31.13 -29.00 -9.07
C LEU A 16 31.16 -27.60 -9.70
N LEU A 17 31.98 -27.40 -10.76
CA LEU A 17 32.02 -26.14 -11.50
C LEU A 17 30.69 -25.86 -12.20
N PHE A 18 30.07 -26.86 -12.81
CA PHE A 18 28.76 -26.72 -13.45
C PHE A 18 27.66 -26.38 -12.45
N ALA A 19 27.66 -27.02 -11.27
CA ALA A 19 26.74 -26.71 -10.18
C ALA A 19 26.96 -25.28 -9.65
N TYR A 20 28.22 -24.85 -9.51
CA TYR A 20 28.59 -23.50 -9.09
C TYR A 20 28.09 -22.44 -10.09
N ILE A 21 28.32 -22.63 -11.39
CA ILE A 21 27.84 -21.74 -12.47
C ILE A 21 26.30 -21.68 -12.52
N ARG A 22 25.62 -22.82 -12.38
CA ARG A 22 24.15 -22.90 -12.33
C ARG A 22 23.58 -22.15 -11.13
N CYS A 23 24.24 -22.23 -9.97
CA CYS A 23 23.83 -21.54 -8.76
C CYS A 23 23.95 -20.01 -8.91
N GLN A 24 25.00 -19.54 -9.59
CA GLN A 24 25.23 -18.12 -9.79
C GLN A 24 24.11 -17.45 -10.61
N LYS A 25 23.69 -18.07 -11.73
CA LYS A 25 22.61 -17.52 -12.59
C LYS A 25 21.26 -17.38 -11.89
N LYS A 26 20.95 -18.26 -10.92
CA LYS A 26 19.70 -18.15 -10.15
C LYS A 26 19.69 -16.92 -9.23
N LYS A 27 20.83 -16.53 -8.67
CA LYS A 27 20.94 -15.37 -7.76
C LYS A 27 20.72 -14.04 -8.49
N ASP A 28 21.07 -13.95 -9.77
CA ASP A 28 20.93 -12.71 -10.54
C ASP A 28 19.47 -12.45 -10.94
N ILE A 29 18.74 -13.51 -11.32
CA ILE A 29 17.30 -13.43 -11.61
C ILE A 29 16.50 -13.03 -10.35
N ILE A 30 16.88 -13.57 -9.18
CA ILE A 30 16.25 -13.22 -7.90
C ILE A 30 16.54 -11.75 -7.56
N ARG A 31 17.79 -11.30 -7.68
CA ARG A 31 18.17 -9.90 -7.44
C ARG A 31 17.46 -8.92 -8.36
N GLN A 32 17.25 -9.26 -9.63
CA GLN A 32 16.55 -8.39 -10.56
C GLN A 32 15.06 -8.26 -10.22
N LYS A 33 14.40 -9.35 -9.82
CA LYS A 33 13.01 -9.31 -9.33
C LYS A 33 12.86 -8.53 -8.03
N GLU A 34 13.82 -8.67 -7.12
CA GLU A 34 13.85 -7.88 -5.88
C GLU A 34 14.07 -6.39 -6.17
N PHE A 35 14.95 -6.05 -7.11
CA PHE A 35 15.20 -4.66 -7.53
C PHE A 35 13.97 -4.00 -8.16
N GLU A 36 13.27 -4.70 -9.07
CA GLU A 36 12.03 -4.20 -9.68
C GLU A 36 10.90 -4.04 -8.64
N ALA A 37 10.73 -5.02 -7.74
CA ALA A 37 9.77 -4.94 -6.65
C ALA A 37 10.07 -3.77 -5.70
N ASN A 38 11.35 -3.54 -5.39
CA ASN A 38 11.80 -2.44 -4.54
C ASN A 38 11.61 -1.08 -5.22
N ALA A 39 11.93 -0.96 -6.51
CA ALA A 39 11.75 0.29 -7.27
C ALA A 39 10.26 0.68 -7.41
N LEU A 40 9.38 -0.30 -7.61
CA LEU A 40 7.93 -0.06 -7.62
C LEU A 40 7.43 0.37 -6.23
N LYS A 41 7.91 -0.28 -5.18
CA LYS A 41 7.57 0.04 -3.78
C LYS A 41 8.05 1.43 -3.39
N GLU A 42 9.21 1.85 -3.86
CA GLU A 42 9.75 3.19 -3.63
C GLU A 42 8.92 4.27 -4.34
N LYS A 43 8.51 4.05 -5.59
CA LYS A 43 7.59 4.96 -6.31
C LYS A 43 6.23 5.09 -5.62
N LEU A 44 5.68 3.98 -5.14
CA LEU A 44 4.43 3.97 -4.37
C LEU A 44 4.57 4.74 -3.06
N ASN A 45 5.65 4.49 -2.31
CA ASN A 45 5.95 5.22 -1.07
C ASN A 45 6.06 6.72 -1.32
N ASN A 46 6.78 7.15 -2.36
CA ASN A 46 6.92 8.58 -2.67
C ASN A 46 5.57 9.26 -2.96
N SER A 47 4.68 8.60 -3.70
CA SER A 47 3.35 9.15 -3.97
C SER A 47 2.48 9.19 -2.71
N TYR A 48 2.56 8.16 -1.87
CA TYR A 48 1.84 8.09 -0.61
C TYR A 48 2.30 9.18 0.38
N ASP A 49 3.62 9.34 0.52
CA ASP A 49 4.24 10.33 1.40
C ASP A 49 3.86 11.75 0.99
N CYS A 50 3.86 12.03 -0.32
CA CYS A 50 3.40 13.31 -0.85
C CYS A 50 1.93 13.60 -0.48
N ILE A 51 1.05 12.60 -0.60
CA ILE A 51 -0.37 12.75 -0.23
C ILE A 51 -0.53 12.97 1.28
N ILE A 52 0.24 12.27 2.12
CA ILE A 52 0.26 12.46 3.56
C ILE A 52 0.74 13.86 3.94
N GLU A 53 1.73 14.40 3.25
CA GLU A 53 2.17 15.78 3.47
C GLU A 53 1.05 16.80 3.20
N LEU A 54 0.25 16.59 2.16
CA LEU A 54 -0.90 17.46 1.88
C LEU A 54 -1.93 17.44 3.02
N VAL A 55 -2.16 16.27 3.63
CA VAL A 55 -3.03 16.16 4.80
C VAL A 55 -2.45 16.92 5.99
N LYS A 56 -1.16 16.74 6.28
CA LYS A 56 -0.47 17.43 7.38
C LYS A 56 -0.54 18.96 7.26
N LYS A 57 -0.52 19.47 6.02
CA LYS A 57 -0.64 20.90 5.69
C LYS A 57 -2.09 21.40 5.63
N ASN A 58 -3.08 20.50 5.79
CA ASN A 58 -4.51 20.78 5.59
C ASN A 58 -4.79 21.42 4.22
N ASP A 59 -4.10 20.95 3.18
CA ASP A 59 -4.15 21.55 1.84
C ASP A 59 -5.49 21.22 1.14
N PRO A 60 -6.21 22.21 0.58
CA PRO A 60 -7.48 21.99 -0.12
C PRO A 60 -7.36 21.10 -1.37
N ASN A 61 -6.17 20.97 -1.95
CA ASN A 61 -5.89 20.12 -3.11
C ASN A 61 -5.71 18.64 -2.75
N PHE A 62 -5.67 18.31 -1.46
CA PHE A 62 -5.54 16.93 -0.97
C PHE A 62 -6.51 15.98 -1.68
N LEU A 63 -7.80 16.33 -1.74
CA LEU A 63 -8.81 15.44 -2.34
C LEU A 63 -8.54 15.20 -3.83
N ASN A 64 -8.14 16.23 -4.57
CA ASN A 64 -7.89 16.12 -6.00
C ASN A 64 -6.70 15.18 -6.26
N LYS A 65 -5.60 15.35 -5.52
CA LYS A 65 -4.41 14.48 -5.62
C LYS A 65 -4.72 13.05 -5.19
N PHE A 66 -5.49 12.90 -4.12
CA PHE A 66 -5.95 11.59 -3.67
C PHE A 66 -6.81 10.89 -4.73
N GLN A 67 -7.72 11.62 -5.38
CA GLN A 67 -8.58 11.08 -6.43
C GLN A 67 -7.82 10.71 -7.71
N GLU A 68 -6.79 11.48 -8.07
CA GLU A 68 -5.88 11.15 -9.17
C GLU A 68 -5.11 9.85 -8.89
N ALA A 69 -4.63 9.67 -7.65
CA ALA A 69 -3.89 8.49 -7.25
C ALA A 69 -4.78 7.25 -7.02
N TYR A 70 -5.98 7.44 -6.46
CA TYR A 70 -6.88 6.36 -6.04
C TYR A 70 -8.32 6.53 -6.58
N PRO A 71 -8.52 6.60 -7.90
CA PRO A 71 -9.83 6.88 -8.48
C PRO A 71 -10.86 5.76 -8.21
N ASN A 72 -10.42 4.50 -8.13
CA ASN A 72 -11.30 3.36 -7.90
C ASN A 72 -11.93 3.38 -6.51
N PHE A 73 -11.18 3.81 -5.50
CA PHE A 73 -11.70 3.96 -4.14
C PHE A 73 -12.86 4.96 -4.10
N ILE A 74 -12.67 6.15 -4.70
CA ILE A 74 -13.71 7.19 -4.75
C ILE A 74 -14.93 6.72 -5.52
N LYS A 75 -14.74 6.07 -6.68
CA LYS A 75 -15.84 5.51 -7.47
C LYS A 75 -16.68 4.52 -6.67
N LYS A 76 -16.04 3.59 -5.96
CA LYS A 76 -16.73 2.59 -5.14
C LYS A 76 -17.44 3.20 -3.94
N LEU A 77 -16.83 4.19 -3.30
CA LEU A 77 -17.44 4.90 -2.20
C LEU A 77 -18.73 5.63 -2.63
N LEU A 78 -18.69 6.27 -3.79
CA LEU A 78 -19.86 6.94 -4.39
C LEU A 78 -20.91 5.95 -4.92
N ALA A 79 -20.50 4.73 -5.31
CA ALA A 79 -21.42 3.67 -5.67
C ALA A 79 -22.22 3.15 -4.45
N ILE A 80 -21.62 3.17 -3.26
CA ILE A 80 -22.32 2.81 -2.00
C ILE A 80 -23.25 3.94 -1.58
N ASN A 81 -22.77 5.18 -1.60
CA ASN A 81 -23.58 6.34 -1.25
C ASN A 81 -23.18 7.56 -2.10
N SER A 82 -24.04 7.92 -3.04
CA SER A 82 -23.84 9.08 -3.93
C SER A 82 -24.06 10.43 -3.24
N ASN A 83 -24.67 10.46 -2.06
CA ASN A 83 -24.96 11.68 -1.30
C ASN A 83 -23.79 12.10 -0.37
N LEU A 84 -22.60 11.52 -0.54
CA LEU A 84 -21.42 11.91 0.23
C LEU A 84 -20.93 13.29 -0.20
N SER A 85 -20.81 14.20 0.77
CA SER A 85 -20.28 15.54 0.52
C SER A 85 -18.76 15.49 0.28
N LYS A 86 -18.20 16.54 -0.31
CA LYS A 86 -16.74 16.71 -0.44
C LYS A 86 -16.01 16.54 0.90
N SER A 87 -16.61 17.02 2.00
CA SER A 87 -16.05 16.89 3.35
C SER A 87 -16.10 15.45 3.88
N ASP A 88 -17.07 14.65 3.45
CA ASP A 88 -17.13 13.23 3.78
C ASP A 88 -16.07 12.46 2.97
N LEU A 89 -15.91 12.77 1.68
CA LEU A 89 -14.88 12.17 0.82
C LEU A 89 -13.46 12.39 1.36
N ILE A 90 -13.15 13.64 1.74
CA ILE A 90 -11.87 13.99 2.39
C ILE A 90 -11.66 13.14 3.64
N PHE A 91 -12.71 12.99 4.45
CA PHE A 91 -12.62 12.26 5.70
C PHE A 91 -12.44 10.74 5.48
N CYS A 92 -13.11 10.15 4.48
CA CYS A 92 -12.87 8.78 4.07
C CYS A 92 -11.42 8.56 3.59
N ALA A 93 -10.90 9.48 2.78
CA ALA A 93 -9.53 9.42 2.29
C ALA A 93 -8.51 9.47 3.44
N MET A 94 -8.71 10.36 4.42
CA MET A 94 -7.87 10.43 5.63
C MET A 94 -7.89 9.11 6.43
N ILE A 95 -9.04 8.46 6.57
CA ILE A 95 -9.15 7.17 7.26
C ILE A 95 -8.48 6.05 6.44
N TRP A 96 -8.64 6.05 5.12
CA TRP A 96 -7.99 5.08 4.23
C TRP A 96 -6.46 5.18 4.30
N LEU A 97 -5.93 6.40 4.44
CA LEU A 97 -4.51 6.66 4.72
C LEU A 97 -4.05 6.24 6.13
N GLY A 98 -4.91 5.57 6.90
CA GLY A 98 -4.58 5.03 8.21
C GLY A 98 -4.49 6.07 9.32
N LEU A 99 -4.93 7.31 9.08
CA LEU A 99 -4.85 8.35 10.10
C LEU A 99 -5.78 8.06 11.27
N SER A 100 -5.26 8.22 12.47
CA SER A 100 -6.03 8.12 13.70
C SER A 100 -6.93 9.34 13.88
N SER A 101 -8.01 9.18 14.67
CA SER A 101 -8.88 10.31 15.01
C SER A 101 -8.13 11.47 15.68
N LYS A 102 -7.02 11.18 16.38
CA LYS A 102 -6.17 12.18 17.03
C LYS A 102 -5.35 12.98 16.01
N GLU A 103 -4.76 12.30 15.03
CA GLU A 103 -4.01 12.95 13.94
C GLU A 103 -4.93 13.77 13.06
N ILE A 104 -6.12 13.26 12.70
CA ILE A 104 -7.08 14.03 11.91
C ILE A 104 -7.50 15.29 12.67
N ALA A 105 -7.77 15.20 13.97
CA ALA A 105 -8.09 16.34 14.81
C ALA A 105 -6.97 17.39 14.79
N GLN A 106 -5.72 16.94 14.93
CA GLN A 106 -4.54 17.80 14.89
C GLN A 106 -4.37 18.49 13.53
N TYR A 107 -4.47 17.77 12.43
CA TYR A 107 -4.24 18.32 11.09
C TYR A 107 -5.39 19.19 10.59
N THR A 108 -6.62 18.91 11.02
CA THR A 108 -7.80 19.70 10.61
C THR A 108 -8.15 20.82 11.59
N PHE A 109 -7.40 20.95 12.69
CA PHE A 109 -7.68 21.91 13.78
C PHE A 109 -9.10 21.78 14.35
N VAL A 110 -9.59 20.54 14.45
CA VAL A 110 -10.93 20.21 14.98
C VAL A 110 -10.77 19.43 16.28
N GLU A 111 -11.71 19.59 17.20
CA GLU A 111 -11.72 18.81 18.44
C GLU A 111 -11.77 17.30 18.17
N HIS A 112 -10.99 16.52 18.92
CA HIS A 112 -10.96 15.06 18.78
C HIS A 112 -12.37 14.43 18.89
N ARG A 113 -13.22 14.93 19.80
CA ARG A 113 -14.59 14.45 19.97
C ARG A 113 -15.44 14.69 18.71
N SER A 114 -15.25 15.84 18.06
CA SER A 114 -15.93 16.18 16.81
C SER A 114 -15.54 15.24 15.67
N VAL A 115 -14.26 14.83 15.61
CA VAL A 115 -13.78 13.81 14.66
C VAL A 115 -14.41 12.44 14.93
N GLN A 116 -14.49 12.01 16.19
CA GLN A 116 -15.17 10.75 16.56
C GLN A 116 -16.65 10.78 16.16
N ASN A 117 -17.36 11.88 16.46
CA ASN A 117 -18.75 12.07 16.04
C ASN A 117 -18.91 12.03 14.51
N LYS A 118 -17.95 12.59 13.75
CA LYS A 118 -17.93 12.48 12.29
C LYS A 118 -17.75 11.03 11.85
N LYS A 119 -16.85 10.27 12.47
CA LYS A 119 -16.65 8.82 12.22
C LYS A 119 -17.91 8.00 12.47
N HIS A 120 -18.64 8.26 13.56
CA HIS A 120 -19.91 7.59 13.83
C HIS A 120 -20.99 7.91 12.78
N ARG A 121 -21.11 9.18 12.36
CA ARG A 121 -22.03 9.59 11.30
C ARG A 121 -21.67 8.96 9.96
N LEU A 122 -20.38 8.88 9.64
CA LEU A 122 -19.88 8.26 8.42
C LEU A 122 -20.24 6.78 8.34
N ARG A 123 -20.06 6.03 9.44
CA ARG A 123 -20.48 4.63 9.52
C ARG A 123 -21.95 4.44 9.15
N LYS A 124 -22.83 5.30 9.68
CA LYS A 124 -24.27 5.26 9.35
C LYS A 124 -24.53 5.60 7.88
N LYS A 125 -23.87 6.62 7.34
CA LYS A 125 -24.00 7.01 5.91
C LYS A 125 -23.59 5.87 4.96
N LEU A 126 -22.56 5.11 5.31
CA LEU A 126 -22.05 4.00 4.50
C LEU A 126 -22.69 2.65 4.83
N ASN A 127 -23.68 2.62 5.74
CA ASN A 127 -24.33 1.41 6.23
C ASN A 127 -23.33 0.35 6.76
N ILE A 128 -22.30 0.80 7.47
CA ILE A 128 -21.26 -0.07 8.04
C ILE A 128 -21.67 -0.47 9.45
N SER A 129 -21.76 -1.78 9.68
CA SER A 129 -22.09 -2.35 10.97
C SER A 129 -20.99 -2.11 12.02
N SER A 130 -21.37 -2.12 13.30
CA SER A 130 -20.47 -1.74 14.41
C SER A 130 -19.33 -2.72 14.65
N ASP A 131 -19.53 -3.99 14.31
CA ASP A 131 -18.59 -5.12 14.35
C ASP A 131 -17.51 -5.05 13.26
N VAL A 132 -17.77 -4.31 12.17
CA VAL A 132 -16.81 -4.17 11.07
C VAL A 132 -15.82 -3.05 11.36
N ASP A 133 -14.53 -3.38 11.37
CA ASP A 133 -13.48 -2.37 11.45
C ASP A 133 -13.51 -1.44 10.22
N LEU A 134 -13.57 -0.13 10.48
CA LEU A 134 -13.73 0.87 9.43
C LEU A 134 -12.48 0.97 8.53
N TYR A 135 -11.29 0.79 9.09
CA TYR A 135 -10.05 0.81 8.32
C TYR A 135 -9.97 -0.42 7.41
N LEU A 136 -10.34 -1.60 7.93
CA LEU A 136 -10.40 -2.82 7.14
C LEU A 136 -11.43 -2.71 6.01
N PHE A 137 -12.61 -2.16 6.29
CA PHE A 137 -13.63 -1.91 5.27
C PHE A 137 -13.09 -1.06 4.11
N PHE A 138 -12.41 0.05 4.42
CA PHE A 138 -11.86 0.93 3.39
C PHE A 138 -10.69 0.29 2.62
N LYS A 139 -9.85 -0.51 3.29
CA LYS A 139 -8.77 -1.25 2.63
C LYS A 139 -9.32 -2.28 1.62
N ASN A 140 -10.35 -3.03 2.01
CA ASN A 140 -11.02 -3.99 1.13
C ASN A 140 -11.71 -3.32 -0.06
N LEU A 141 -12.13 -2.07 0.09
CA LEU A 141 -12.73 -1.29 -0.99
C LEU A 141 -11.72 -0.99 -2.11
N SER A 142 -10.43 -0.83 -1.77
CA SER A 142 -9.36 -0.50 -2.74
C SER A 142 -8.68 -1.70 -3.42
N GLU A 143 -8.74 -2.89 -2.84
CA GLU A 143 -8.00 -4.08 -3.33
C GLU A 143 -8.74 -4.88 -4.43
N HIS A 144 -9.98 -4.51 -4.73
CA HIS A 144 -10.79 -5.06 -5.83
C HIS A 144 -11.19 -3.96 -6.81
#